data_AF-A0A6I5NT70-F1
#
_entry.id   AF-A0A6I5NT70-F1
#
_cell.length_a   1.000
_cell.length_b   1.000
_cell.length_c   1.000
_cell.angle_alpha   90.00
_cell.angle_beta   90.00
_cell.angle_gamma   90.00
#
_symmetry.space_group_name_H-M   'P 1'
#
loop_
_entity.id
_entity.type
_entity.pdbx_description
1 polymer ?
#
loop_
_entity_poly.entity_id
_entity_poly.type
_entity_poly.pdbx_seq_one_letter_code
_entity_poly.pdbx_strand_id
1 'polypeptide(L)' 'MVQQSFESKYPHIDRWVHEHQGWIAIGYDPNGPLTSFVRAFDMGGMPWEGEDDYASLDEALRDLDVNIGAYLQELYGEA' A
#
# COMPACT_ATOMS: atom_id res chain seq x y z
N MET A 1 18.00 -17.58 -12.08
CA MET A 1 17.44 -16.72 -11.00
C MET A 1 15.98 -17.08 -10.87
N VAL A 2 15.48 -17.31 -9.64
CA VAL A 2 14.05 -17.55 -9.42
C VAL A 2 13.36 -16.19 -9.38
N GLN A 3 12.40 -15.96 -10.27
CA GLN A 3 11.54 -14.79 -10.24
C GLN A 3 10.58 -14.96 -9.05
N GLN A 4 10.66 -14.10 -8.04
CA GLN A 4 9.64 -14.05 -7.00
C GLN A 4 8.38 -13.40 -7.57
N SER A 5 7.22 -13.95 -7.22
CA SER A 5 5.93 -13.36 -7.57
C SER A 5 5.67 -12.08 -6.77
N PHE A 6 4.64 -11.33 -7.17
CA PHE A 6 4.33 -10.04 -6.55
C PHE A 6 3.86 -10.25 -5.10
N GLU A 7 2.93 -11.19 -4.91
CA GLU A 7 2.38 -11.57 -3.61
C GLU A 7 3.45 -12.11 -2.65
N SER A 8 4.50 -12.74 -3.17
CA SER A 8 5.65 -13.15 -2.35
C SER A 8 6.51 -11.98 -1.88
N LYS A 9 6.50 -10.85 -2.60
CA LYS A 9 7.28 -9.65 -2.24
C LYS A 9 6.48 -8.65 -1.40
N TYR A 10 5.18 -8.57 -1.64
CA TYR A 10 4.26 -7.64 -1.00
C TYR A 10 2.99 -8.39 -0.57
N PRO A 11 3.10 -9.26 0.46
CA PRO A 11 1.99 -10.10 0.90
C PRO A 11 0.82 -9.30 1.50
N HIS A 12 1.08 -8.14 2.11
CA HIS A 12 0.02 -7.33 2.69
C HIS A 12 -0.71 -6.53 1.62
N ILE A 13 -0.05 -6.14 0.53
CA ILE A 13 -0.73 -5.58 -0.65
C ILE A 13 -1.67 -6.60 -1.27
N ASP A 14 -1.21 -7.86 -1.42
CA ASP A 14 -2.05 -8.94 -1.94
C ASP A 14 -3.31 -9.13 -1.06
N ARG A 15 -3.10 -9.26 0.25
CA ARG A 15 -4.18 -9.33 1.25
C ARG A 15 -5.10 -8.12 1.21
N TRP A 16 -4.54 -6.91 1.09
CA TRP A 16 -5.28 -5.66 1.02
C TRP A 16 -6.29 -5.65 -0.13
N VAL A 17 -5.84 -6.03 -1.33
CA VAL A 17 -6.68 -6.01 -2.53
C VAL A 17 -7.68 -7.17 -2.54
N HIS A 18 -7.24 -8.37 -2.15
CA HIS A 18 -8.05 -9.59 -2.31
C HIS A 18 -8.95 -9.91 -1.11
N GLU A 19 -8.45 -9.73 0.11
CA GLU A 19 -9.21 -10.08 1.33
C GLU A 19 -9.89 -8.86 1.95
N HIS A 20 -9.16 -7.75 2.12
CA HIS A 20 -9.68 -6.51 2.71
C HIS A 20 -10.54 -5.70 1.73
N GLN A 21 -10.47 -6.03 0.44
CA GLN A 21 -11.19 -5.35 -0.65
C GLN A 21 -10.86 -3.84 -0.77
N GLY A 22 -9.65 -3.45 -0.35
CA GLY A 22 -9.13 -2.12 -0.55
C GLY A 22 -8.55 -1.92 -1.96
N TRP A 23 -8.19 -0.68 -2.29
CA TRP A 23 -7.48 -0.36 -3.52
C TRP A 23 -6.28 0.55 -3.25
N ILE A 24 -5.37 0.60 -4.21
CA ILE A 24 -4.15 1.39 -4.13
C ILE A 24 -4.18 2.42 -5.25
N ALA A 25 -3.89 3.67 -4.90
CA ALA A 25 -3.59 4.70 -5.88
C ALA A 25 -2.07 4.92 -5.92
N ILE A 26 -1.51 4.95 -7.13
CA ILE A 26 -0.09 5.22 -7.38
C ILE A 26 0.00 6.40 -8.35
N GLY A 27 0.82 7.39 -8.01
CA GLY A 27 1.07 8.57 -8.81
C GLY A 27 0.59 9.86 -8.14
N TYR A 28 1.11 10.96 -8.68
CA TYR A 28 0.88 12.31 -8.17
C TYR A 28 -0.50 12.84 -8.57
N ASP A 29 -1.08 13.67 -7.70
CA ASP A 29 -2.24 14.50 -8.01
C ASP A 29 -1.81 15.98 -8.06
N PRO A 30 -1.22 16.46 -9.17
CA PRO A 30 -0.60 17.79 -9.22
C PRO A 30 -1.60 18.95 -9.07
N ASN A 31 -2.91 18.67 -9.18
CA ASN A 31 -3.96 19.67 -9.03
C ASN A 31 -4.80 19.44 -7.75
N GLY A 32 -4.48 18.41 -6.98
CA GLY A 32 -5.17 18.05 -5.75
C GLY A 32 -4.37 18.42 -4.49
N PRO A 33 -5.00 18.28 -3.32
CA PRO A 33 -4.34 18.55 -2.04
C PRO A 33 -3.42 17.40 -1.58
N LEU A 34 -3.44 16.25 -2.26
CA LEU A 34 -2.69 15.06 -1.88
C LEU A 34 -1.30 15.05 -2.55
N THR A 35 -0.26 15.05 -1.73
CA THR A 35 1.14 15.10 -2.19
C THR A 35 1.80 13.73 -2.24
N SER A 36 1.33 12.79 -1.43
CA SER A 36 1.83 11.41 -1.32
C SER A 36 1.85 10.66 -2.66
N PHE A 37 2.94 9.96 -2.99
CA PHE A 37 3.08 9.22 -4.25
C PHE A 37 2.24 7.94 -4.30
N VAL A 38 2.05 7.29 -3.15
CA VAL A 38 1.30 6.04 -3.03
C VAL A 38 0.32 6.12 -1.85
N ARG A 39 -0.90 5.61 -2.05
CA ARG A 39 -1.99 5.71 -1.07
C ARG A 39 -2.81 4.42 -1.03
N ALA A 40 -3.20 4.03 0.18
CA ALA A 40 -4.10 2.91 0.42
C ALA A 40 -5.49 3.44 0.78
N PHE A 41 -6.51 2.93 0.08
CA PHE A 41 -7.90 3.29 0.32
C PHE A 41 -8.74 2.03 0.56
N ASP A 42 -9.76 2.21 1.38
CA ASP A 42 -10.85 1.25 1.54
C ASP A 42 -12.19 1.98 1.66
N MET A 43 -13.25 1.24 1.98
CA MET A 43 -14.59 1.81 2.16
C MET A 43 -14.69 2.83 3.31
N GLY A 44 -13.75 2.79 4.26
CA GLY A 44 -13.63 3.72 5.39
C GLY A 44 -12.87 5.01 5.06
N GLY A 45 -12.23 5.11 3.89
CA GLY A 45 -11.51 6.30 3.44
C GLY A 45 -10.08 5.97 3.02
N MET A 46 -9.11 6.71 3.57
CA MET A 46 -7.68 6.54 3.28
C MET A 46 -6.95 6.16 4.57
N PRO A 47 -6.85 4.87 4.90
CA PRO A 47 -6.20 4.43 6.13
C PRO A 47 -4.71 4.74 6.19
N TRP A 48 -4.06 4.86 5.03
CA TRP A 48 -2.64 5.18 4.97
C TRP A 48 -2.25 5.90 3.68
N GLU A 49 -1.28 6.80 3.79
CA GLU A 49 -0.59 7.44 2.67
C GLU A 49 0.92 7.46 2.90
N GLY A 50 1.67 7.36 1.81
CA GLY A 50 3.12 7.35 1.81
C GLY A 50 3.76 8.73 1.70
N GLU A 51 5.08 8.75 1.49
CA GLU A 51 5.87 9.95 1.25
C GLU A 51 5.53 10.60 -0.10
N ASP A 52 5.90 11.88 -0.23
CA ASP A 52 5.73 12.65 -1.46
C ASP A 52 6.55 12.05 -2.62
N ASP A 53 7.74 11.50 -2.34
CA ASP A 53 8.65 10.96 -3.36
C ASP A 53 9.39 9.71 -2.84
N TYR A 54 9.75 8.81 -3.76
CA TYR A 54 10.55 7.62 -3.48
C TYR A 54 11.66 7.45 -4.52
N ALA A 55 12.77 6.82 -4.17
CA ALA A 55 13.86 6.58 -5.13
C ALA A 55 13.48 5.52 -6.18
N SER A 56 12.49 4.67 -5.88
CA SER A 56 11.96 3.69 -6.83
C SER A 56 10.53 3.27 -6.49
N LEU A 57 9.83 2.70 -7.48
CA LEU A 57 8.52 2.08 -7.27
C LEU A 57 8.59 0.93 -6.25
N ASP A 58 9.68 0.18 -6.24
CA ASP A 58 9.88 -0.94 -5.30
C ASP A 58 9.99 -0.46 -3.84
N GLU A 59 10.59 0.71 -3.62
CA GLU A 59 10.62 1.36 -2.30
C GLU A 59 9.23 1.82 -1.87
N ALA A 60 8.49 2.49 -2.75
CA ALA A 60 7.11 2.91 -2.49
C ALA A 60 6.20 1.73 -2.15
N LEU A 61 6.32 0.62 -2.89
CA LEU A 61 5.52 -0.59 -2.65
C LEU A 61 5.92 -1.31 -1.35
N ARG A 62 7.20 -1.30 -0.96
CA ARG A 62 7.63 -1.85 0.33
C ARG A 62 7.08 -1.04 1.49
N ASP A 63 7.17 0.28 1.40
CA ASP A 63 6.67 1.17 2.45
C ASP A 63 5.14 1.00 2.60
N LEU A 64 4.42 1.00 1.48
CA LEU A 64 3.00 0.67 1.45
C LEU A 64 2.70 -0.68 2.11
N ASP A 65 3.39 -1.76 1.69
CA ASP A 65 3.14 -3.12 2.19
C ASP A 65 3.33 -3.23 3.71
N VAL A 66 4.41 -2.64 4.24
CA VAL A 66 4.70 -2.67 5.69
C VAL A 66 3.61 -1.95 6.47
N ASN A 67 3.20 -0.76 6.03
CA ASN A 67 2.28 0.06 6.79
C ASN A 67 0.83 -0.41 6.72
N ILE A 68 0.35 -0.88 5.55
CA ILE A 68 -0.99 -1.50 5.49
C ILE A 68 -1.01 -2.84 6.21
N GLY A 69 0.12 -3.56 6.26
CA GLY A 69 0.26 -4.76 7.11
C GLY A 69 0.05 -4.42 8.59
N ALA A 70 0.67 -3.34 9.07
CA ALA A 70 0.46 -2.85 10.44
C ALA A 70 -1.00 -2.45 10.70
N TYR A 71 -1.64 -1.77 9.75
CA TYR A 71 -3.06 -1.41 9.85
C TYR A 71 -3.98 -2.64 9.88
N LEU A 72 -3.75 -3.62 8.99
CA LEU A 72 -4.50 -4.88 8.98
C LEU A 72 -4.33 -5.66 10.29
N GLN A 73 -3.12 -5.64 10.87
CA GLN A 73 -2.84 -6.25 12.17
C GLN A 73 -3.60 -5.55 13.30
N GLU A 74 -3.64 -4.21 13.31
CA GLU A 74 -4.43 -3.45 14.28
C GLU A 74 -5.92 -3.75 14.17
N LEU A 75 -6.44 -3.86 12.93
CA LEU A 75 -7.85 -4.05 12.66
C LEU A 75 -8.34 -5.47 12.96
N TYR A 76 -7.56 -6.49 12.61
CA TYR A 76 -7.98 -7.90 12.66
C TYR A 76 -7.26 -8.75 13.73
N GLY A 77 -6.18 -8.26 14.32
CA GLY A 77 -5.48 -8.92 15.42
C GLY A 77 -4.58 -10.10 15.05
N GLU A 78 -4.45 -10.46 13.76
CA GLU A 78 -3.55 -11.52 13.29
C GLU A 78 -2.76 -11.10 12.04
N ALA A 79 -1.45 -11.35 12.08
CA ALA A 79 -0.48 -11.09 11.00
C ALA A 79 -0.44 -12.26 10.01
#